data_AF-A0A7S1XBL6-F1
#
_entry.id   AF-A0A7S1XBL6-F1
#
_cell.length_a   1.000
_cell.length_b   1.000
_cell.length_c   1.000
_cell.angle_alpha   90.00
_cell.angle_beta   90.00
_cell.angle_gamma   90.00
#
_symmetry.space_group_name_H-M   'P 1'
#
loop_
_entity.id
_entity.type
_entity.pdbx_description
1 polymer ?
#
loop_
_entity_poly.entity_id
_entity_poly.type
_entity_poly.pdbx_seq_one_letter_code
_entity_poly.pdbx_strand_id
1 'polypeptide(L)'
;EAGSSHPFCKFGTGNLATLSVPDIRLKLMDFHRSYYSSNNMSLCIVGPQSLDELAAKVEELFSEIPNREIPHPSFSYSSEKLYQKWANQATKISVESIKDLRQLSLRWIIQPSLREQYRSKPSYYVSHLVGHEGKGSLLSALKTKGWATSLSAGPCLETTSFDTFDVVIDLTEEGVQHEDEIIAMVFDYLRLIQKEGIQEWIYTEIKTVADTEFRFLEREDPVKLARRLSPVPLKFQMN
;
A
#
# COMPACT_ATOMS: atom_id res chain seq x y z
N GLU A 1 0.05 16.28 -7.83
CA GLU A 1 0.96 16.22 -6.67
C GLU A 1 0.23 16.54 -5.36
N ALA A 2 0.65 15.95 -4.25
CA ALA A 2 0.14 16.32 -2.93
C ALA A 2 0.39 17.81 -2.65
N GLY A 3 -0.49 18.45 -1.88
CA GLY A 3 -0.28 19.85 -1.47
C GLY A 3 1.09 20.02 -0.79
N SER A 4 1.79 21.12 -1.04
CA SER A 4 3.15 21.35 -0.51
C SER A 4 3.24 21.41 1.03
N SER A 5 2.09 21.55 1.71
CA SER A 5 1.97 21.47 3.17
C SER A 5 1.80 20.03 3.69
N HIS A 6 1.35 19.09 2.84
CA HIS A 6 1.02 17.74 3.26
C HIS A 6 2.30 16.90 3.43
N PRO A 7 2.48 16.14 4.53
CA PRO A 7 3.72 15.40 4.79
C PRO A 7 4.16 14.42 3.70
N PHE A 8 3.21 13.95 2.88
CA PHE A 8 3.47 13.07 1.75
C PHE A 8 4.43 13.67 0.69
N CYS A 9 4.60 15.00 0.63
CA CYS A 9 5.55 15.63 -0.28
C CYS A 9 7.01 15.60 0.23
N LYS A 10 7.26 15.11 1.46
CA LYS A 10 8.60 15.11 2.06
C LYS A 10 9.49 14.04 1.42
N PHE A 11 10.76 14.37 1.24
CA PHE A 11 11.78 13.40 0.84
C PHE A 11 12.19 12.53 2.04
N GLY A 12 11.65 11.31 2.10
CA GLY A 12 11.82 10.43 3.26
C GLY A 12 13.20 9.77 3.43
N THR A 13 13.96 9.59 2.35
CA THR A 13 15.27 8.89 2.40
C THR A 13 16.34 9.73 3.10
N GLY A 14 16.35 11.05 2.85
CA GLY A 14 17.43 11.93 3.26
C GLY A 14 18.70 11.76 2.41
N ASN A 15 19.59 12.75 2.48
CA ASN A 15 20.90 12.75 1.85
C ASN A 15 21.85 13.68 2.63
N LEU A 16 23.08 13.86 2.14
CA LEU A 16 24.07 14.73 2.77
C LEU A 16 23.53 16.16 2.96
N ALA A 17 22.83 16.72 1.97
CA ALA A 17 22.28 18.08 2.06
C ALA A 17 21.17 18.20 3.11
N THR A 18 20.33 17.17 3.30
CA THR A 18 19.24 17.22 4.28
C THR A 18 19.68 16.84 5.70
N LEU A 19 20.77 16.09 5.85
CA LEU A 19 21.22 15.55 7.14
C LEU A 19 22.49 16.22 7.70
N SER A 20 23.30 16.87 6.87
CA SER A 20 24.49 17.63 7.29
C SER A 20 24.10 19.01 7.82
N VAL A 21 23.24 19.04 8.83
CA VAL A 21 22.76 20.27 9.47
C VAL A 21 23.40 20.44 10.86
N PRO A 22 23.58 21.68 11.34
CA PRO A 22 24.00 21.93 12.71
C PRO A 22 23.10 21.22 13.72
N ASP A 23 23.69 20.78 14.83
CA ASP A 23 23.00 20.17 15.97
C ASP A 23 22.15 18.94 15.63
N ILE A 24 22.51 18.19 14.59
CA ILE A 24 21.79 16.98 14.17
C ILE A 24 21.57 15.99 15.33
N ARG A 25 22.53 15.88 16.25
CA ARG A 25 22.40 15.05 17.45
C ARG A 25 21.24 15.49 18.33
N LEU A 26 21.09 16.79 18.59
CA LEU A 26 19.99 17.32 19.42
C LEU A 26 18.65 17.06 18.73
N LYS A 27 18.57 17.29 17.41
CA LYS A 27 17.37 17.00 16.61
C LYS A 27 16.97 15.52 16.66
N LEU A 28 17.94 14.60 16.64
CA LEU A 28 17.68 13.16 16.79
C LEU A 28 17.15 12.83 18.19
N MET A 29 17.71 13.42 19.24
CA MET A 29 17.23 13.24 20.60
C MET A 29 15.83 13.80 20.80
N ASP A 30 15.53 14.95 20.19
CA ASP A 30 14.19 15.55 20.20
C ASP A 30 13.19 14.65 19.47
N PHE A 31 13.54 14.14 18.29
CA PHE A 31 12.70 13.21 17.55
C PHE A 31 12.42 11.93 18.36
N HIS A 32 13.45 11.33 18.97
CA HIS A 32 13.29 10.17 19.83
C HIS A 32 12.35 10.47 21.00
N ARG A 33 12.54 11.59 21.72
CA ARG A 33 11.64 11.99 22.82
C ARG A 33 10.21 12.20 22.36
N SER A 34 10.02 12.74 21.15
CA SER A 34 8.71 13.14 20.62
C SER A 34 7.90 12.00 20.03
N TYR A 35 8.53 10.90 19.61
CA TYR A 35 7.83 9.83 18.89
C TYR A 35 8.08 8.42 19.45
N TYR A 36 9.21 8.15 20.12
CA TYR A 36 9.52 6.81 20.64
C TYR A 36 8.91 6.62 22.04
N SER A 37 7.62 6.30 22.07
CA SER A 37 6.86 5.97 23.29
C SER A 37 6.29 4.56 23.18
N SER A 38 6.26 3.80 24.29
CA SER A 38 5.82 2.39 24.27
C SER A 38 4.38 2.20 23.76
N ASN A 39 3.48 3.16 23.96
CA ASN A 39 2.12 3.12 23.42
C ASN A 39 2.04 3.19 21.87
N ASN A 40 3.13 3.56 21.19
CA ASN A 40 3.25 3.55 19.73
C ASN A 40 4.19 2.44 19.23
N MET A 41 4.57 1.49 20.09
CA MET A 41 5.46 0.39 19.75
C MET A 41 4.70 -0.94 19.70
N SER A 42 5.23 -1.86 18.90
CA SER A 42 4.80 -3.25 18.84
C SER A 42 6.04 -4.12 18.65
N LEU A 43 6.02 -5.30 19.27
CA LEU A 43 7.15 -6.23 19.27
C LEU A 43 6.64 -7.62 18.87
N CYS A 44 7.42 -8.31 18.04
CA CYS A 44 7.24 -9.72 17.77
C CYS A 44 8.56 -10.44 18.09
N ILE A 45 8.51 -11.41 18.99
CA ILE A 45 9.64 -12.28 19.33
C ILE A 45 9.36 -13.69 18.81
N VAL A 46 10.34 -14.28 18.14
CA VAL A 46 10.26 -15.64 17.61
C VAL A 46 11.46 -16.41 18.12
N GLY A 47 11.21 -17.49 18.85
CA GLY A 47 12.25 -18.32 19.44
C GLY A 47 11.77 -19.73 19.74
N PRO A 48 12.68 -20.69 19.96
CA PRO A 48 12.34 -22.07 20.32
C PRO A 48 11.88 -22.22 21.79
N GLN A 49 11.99 -21.16 22.59
CA GLN A 49 11.60 -21.12 24.00
C GLN A 49 10.08 -21.25 24.19
N SER A 50 9.66 -21.56 25.42
CA SER A 50 8.24 -21.53 25.78
C SER A 50 7.67 -20.11 25.76
N LEU A 51 6.35 -19.98 25.69
CA LEU A 51 5.69 -18.66 25.75
C LEU A 51 6.00 -17.92 27.05
N ASP A 52 6.07 -18.64 28.18
CA ASP A 52 6.39 -18.06 29.48
C ASP A 52 7.83 -17.53 29.53
N GLU A 53 8.78 -18.29 28.98
CA GLU A 53 10.18 -17.85 28.87
C GLU A 53 10.32 -16.63 27.96
N LEU A 54 9.60 -16.60 26.83
CA LEU A 54 9.59 -15.45 25.92
C LEU A 54 8.95 -14.22 26.57
N ALA A 55 7.83 -14.39 27.28
CA ALA A 55 7.16 -13.31 27.99
C ALA A 55 8.07 -12.70 29.07
N ALA A 56 8.70 -13.55 29.91
CA ALA A 56 9.64 -13.09 30.93
C ALA A 56 10.81 -12.29 30.34
N LYS A 57 11.37 -12.75 29.20
CA LYS A 57 12.43 -12.01 28.49
C LYS A 57 11.95 -10.67 27.93
N VAL A 58 10.72 -10.61 27.43
CA VAL A 58 10.14 -9.35 26.94
C VAL A 58 9.95 -8.37 28.09
N GLU A 59 9.45 -8.83 29.23
CA GLU A 59 9.32 -8.00 30.43
C GLU A 59 10.69 -7.51 30.91
N GLU A 60 11.68 -8.39 31.02
CA GLU A 60 13.05 -8.04 31.44
C GLU A 60 13.67 -6.96 30.53
N LEU A 61 13.53 -7.08 29.22
CA LEU A 61 14.25 -6.23 28.26
C LEU A 61 13.52 -4.94 27.85
N PHE A 62 12.18 -4.93 27.90
CA PHE A 62 11.38 -3.84 27.30
C PHE A 62 10.43 -3.14 28.27
N SER A 63 10.27 -3.62 29.51
CA SER A 63 9.37 -2.99 30.49
C SER A 63 9.78 -1.56 30.88
N GLU A 64 11.07 -1.23 30.80
CA GLU A 64 11.59 0.10 31.13
C GLU A 64 11.33 1.15 30.02
N ILE A 65 10.78 0.75 28.86
CA ILE A 65 10.46 1.71 27.80
C ILE A 65 9.31 2.61 28.25
N PRO A 66 9.53 3.93 28.37
CA PRO A 66 8.54 4.82 28.94
C PRO A 66 7.31 4.94 28.04
N ASN A 67 6.13 4.86 28.66
CA ASN A 67 4.89 5.33 28.06
C ASN A 67 4.75 6.83 28.31
N ARG A 68 4.82 7.63 27.25
CA ARG A 68 4.64 9.09 27.26
C ARG A 68 3.26 9.50 26.73
N GLU A 69 2.35 8.54 26.53
CA GLU A 69 0.97 8.76 26.06
C GLU A 69 0.89 9.62 24.78
N ILE A 70 1.84 9.39 23.86
CA ILE A 70 1.96 10.19 22.65
C ILE A 70 0.88 9.72 21.67
N PRO A 71 -0.03 10.59 21.18
CA PRO A 71 -1.01 10.20 20.18
C PRO A 71 -0.32 9.59 18.96
N HIS A 72 -0.89 8.51 18.42
CA HIS A 72 -0.29 7.87 17.25
C HIS A 72 -0.20 8.88 16.09
N PRO A 73 0.97 9.05 15.42
CA PRO A 73 1.17 10.10 14.41
C PRO A 73 0.18 10.08 13.25
N SER A 74 -0.46 8.93 12.99
CA SER A 74 -1.54 8.79 12.01
C SER A 74 -2.76 9.68 12.26
N PHE A 75 -3.05 10.01 13.53
CA PHE A 75 -4.23 10.79 13.90
C PHE A 75 -4.08 12.27 13.53
N SER A 76 -2.85 12.77 13.39
CA SER A 76 -2.59 14.18 13.09
C SER A 76 -2.81 14.57 11.63
N TYR A 77 -2.89 13.60 10.71
CA TYR A 77 -2.96 13.83 9.27
C TYR A 77 -4.21 13.24 8.60
N SER A 78 -5.16 12.74 9.40
CA SER A 78 -6.39 12.12 8.90
C SER A 78 -7.37 13.10 8.26
N SER A 79 -7.26 14.40 8.58
CA SER A 79 -8.19 15.44 8.13
C SER A 79 -7.66 16.30 6.97
N GLU A 80 -6.36 16.22 6.64
CA GLU A 80 -5.80 17.02 5.56
C GLU A 80 -6.08 16.37 4.20
N LYS A 81 -6.84 17.07 3.33
CA LYS A 81 -7.04 16.64 1.94
C LYS A 81 -5.70 16.59 1.21
N LEU A 82 -5.28 15.40 0.78
CA LEU A 82 -4.03 15.17 0.05
C LEU A 82 -3.87 16.10 -1.17
N TYR A 83 -4.96 16.38 -1.88
CA TYR A 83 -4.98 17.27 -3.04
C TYR A 83 -5.95 18.44 -2.80
N GLN A 84 -5.41 19.66 -2.71
CA GLN A 84 -6.23 20.88 -2.66
C GLN A 84 -6.41 21.54 -4.04
N LYS A 85 -5.45 21.37 -4.97
CA LYS A 85 -5.47 22.05 -6.28
C LYS A 85 -6.09 21.25 -7.43
N TRP A 86 -6.00 19.92 -7.42
CA TRP A 86 -6.40 19.06 -8.56
C TRP A 86 -7.46 18.00 -8.24
N ALA A 87 -8.15 18.12 -7.11
CA ALA A 87 -9.12 17.12 -6.66
C ALA A 87 -10.22 16.77 -7.69
N ASN A 88 -10.43 17.63 -8.70
CA ASN A 88 -11.46 17.48 -9.73
C ASN A 88 -10.90 17.45 -11.18
N GLN A 89 -9.59 17.28 -11.39
CA GLN A 89 -9.00 17.28 -12.73
C GLN A 89 -8.08 16.08 -12.93
N ALA A 90 -8.31 15.34 -14.02
CA ALA A 90 -7.36 14.34 -14.49
C ALA A 90 -6.05 15.04 -14.86
N THR A 91 -4.93 14.59 -14.29
CA THR A 91 -3.60 15.13 -14.58
C THR A 91 -2.80 14.06 -15.31
N LYS A 92 -2.29 14.38 -16.50
CA LYS A 92 -1.34 13.55 -17.23
C LYS A 92 0.08 13.99 -16.90
N ILE A 93 0.92 13.05 -16.50
CA ILE A 93 2.34 13.28 -16.21
C ILE A 93 3.15 12.40 -17.16
N SER A 94 3.98 13.04 -17.99
CA SER A 94 4.90 12.35 -18.88
C SER A 94 6.29 12.36 -18.27
N VAL A 95 6.90 11.18 -18.16
CA VAL A 95 8.19 10.99 -17.48
C VAL A 95 9.15 10.32 -18.46
N GLU A 96 10.30 10.95 -18.67
CA GLU A 96 11.42 10.34 -19.40
C GLU A 96 12.15 9.38 -18.46
N SER A 97 12.10 8.09 -18.78
CA SER A 97 12.80 7.06 -18.03
C SER A 97 14.26 6.95 -18.47
N ILE A 98 15.17 6.76 -17.51
CA ILE A 98 16.58 6.42 -17.79
C ILE A 98 16.71 5.02 -18.39
N LYS A 99 15.82 4.10 -18.00
CA LYS A 99 15.74 2.74 -18.56
C LYS A 99 14.81 2.74 -19.77
N ASP A 100 15.03 1.79 -20.67
CA ASP A 100 14.08 1.49 -21.76
C ASP A 100 12.80 0.84 -21.17
N LEU A 101 11.87 1.70 -20.73
CA LEU A 101 10.61 1.34 -20.11
C LEU A 101 9.49 2.14 -20.78
N ARG A 102 8.46 1.42 -21.25
CA ARG A 102 7.24 1.99 -21.81
C ARG A 102 6.09 1.56 -20.91
N GLN A 103 5.63 2.45 -20.03
CA GLN A 103 4.65 2.10 -19.02
C GLN A 103 3.57 3.18 -18.91
N LEU A 104 2.32 2.75 -18.88
CA LEU A 104 1.17 3.58 -18.57
C LEU A 104 0.67 3.23 -17.16
N SER A 105 0.57 4.25 -16.31
CA SER A 105 0.06 4.10 -14.94
C SER A 105 -1.16 4.99 -14.74
N LEU A 106 -2.31 4.37 -14.48
CA LEU A 106 -3.51 5.06 -14.02
C LEU A 106 -3.60 4.92 -12.50
N ARG A 107 -3.73 6.04 -11.79
CA ARG A 107 -3.77 6.06 -10.32
C ARG A 107 -5.01 6.79 -9.84
N TRP A 108 -5.73 6.13 -8.94
CA TRP A 108 -6.85 6.69 -8.19
C TRP A 108 -6.47 6.83 -6.73
N ILE A 109 -6.86 7.94 -6.12
CA ILE A 109 -6.75 8.13 -4.68
C ILE A 109 -8.08 7.76 -4.05
N ILE A 110 -8.04 6.92 -3.03
CA ILE A 110 -9.22 6.48 -2.28
C ILE A 110 -9.17 7.16 -0.91
N GLN A 111 -10.17 7.99 -0.62
CA GLN A 111 -10.31 8.70 0.65
C GLN A 111 -11.74 8.57 1.20
N PRO A 112 -11.91 8.19 2.48
CA PRO A 112 -10.87 7.81 3.44
C PRO A 112 -10.18 6.47 3.08
N SER A 113 -9.07 6.15 3.76
CA SER A 113 -8.42 4.84 3.64
C SER A 113 -9.41 3.70 3.91
N LEU A 114 -9.25 2.60 3.19
CA LEU A 114 -10.03 1.37 3.28
C LEU A 114 -9.46 0.38 4.31
N ARG A 115 -8.50 0.81 5.13
CA ARG A 115 -7.84 -0.01 6.15
C ARG A 115 -8.82 -0.71 7.11
N GLU A 116 -9.89 -0.04 7.50
CA GLU A 116 -10.92 -0.61 8.39
C GLU A 116 -11.75 -1.71 7.70
N GLN A 117 -11.82 -1.70 6.37
CA GLN A 117 -12.47 -2.70 5.55
C GLN A 117 -11.56 -3.92 5.25
N TYR A 118 -10.53 -4.18 6.07
CA TYR A 118 -9.59 -5.29 5.85
C TYR A 118 -10.23 -6.68 5.78
N ARG A 119 -11.42 -6.85 6.37
CA ARG A 119 -12.19 -8.11 6.34
C ARG A 119 -12.91 -8.32 5.00
N SER A 120 -13.43 -7.26 4.38
CA SER A 120 -14.16 -7.34 3.10
C SER A 120 -13.25 -7.09 1.88
N LYS A 121 -12.08 -6.46 2.07
CA LYS A 121 -11.05 -6.23 1.05
C LYS A 121 -11.58 -5.69 -0.30
N PRO A 122 -12.36 -4.60 -0.32
CA PRO A 122 -13.01 -4.10 -1.53
C PRO A 122 -12.02 -3.77 -2.66
N SER A 123 -10.89 -3.13 -2.35
CA SER A 123 -9.84 -2.86 -3.36
C SER A 123 -9.27 -4.12 -3.97
N TYR A 124 -9.11 -5.18 -3.17
CA TYR A 124 -8.59 -6.45 -3.66
C TYR A 124 -9.58 -7.15 -4.61
N TYR A 125 -10.88 -7.02 -4.35
CA TYR A 125 -11.90 -7.53 -5.27
C TYR A 125 -11.81 -6.86 -6.65
N VAL A 126 -11.71 -5.53 -6.68
CA VAL A 126 -11.57 -4.79 -7.95
C VAL A 126 -10.23 -5.12 -8.63
N SER A 127 -9.14 -5.22 -7.86
CA SER A 127 -7.82 -5.67 -8.32
C SER A 127 -7.89 -7.01 -9.01
N HIS A 128 -8.57 -8.00 -8.42
CA HIS A 128 -8.72 -9.33 -8.97
C HIS A 128 -9.41 -9.33 -10.35
N LEU A 129 -10.42 -8.48 -10.54
CA LEU A 129 -11.13 -8.35 -11.81
C LEU A 129 -10.29 -7.62 -12.86
N VAL A 130 -9.77 -6.44 -12.53
CA VAL A 130 -9.01 -5.61 -13.47
C VAL A 130 -7.68 -6.26 -13.85
N GLY A 131 -7.01 -6.89 -12.88
CA GLY A 131 -5.76 -7.62 -13.04
C GLY A 131 -5.92 -9.05 -13.55
N HIS A 132 -7.14 -9.49 -13.89
CA HIS A 132 -7.34 -10.85 -14.40
C HIS A 132 -6.61 -11.05 -15.73
N GLU A 133 -6.00 -12.22 -15.93
CA GLU A 133 -5.22 -12.52 -17.15
C GLU A 133 -5.90 -13.56 -18.07
N GLY A 134 -7.06 -14.10 -17.66
CA GLY A 134 -7.79 -15.10 -18.43
C GLY A 134 -8.49 -14.56 -19.68
N LYS A 135 -9.14 -15.46 -20.41
CA LYS A 135 -9.90 -15.12 -21.63
C LYS A 135 -10.99 -14.09 -21.32
N GLY A 136 -11.07 -13.03 -22.12
CA GLY A 136 -12.05 -11.96 -21.94
C GLY A 136 -11.63 -10.89 -20.93
N SER A 137 -10.43 -11.00 -20.35
CA SER A 137 -9.85 -9.95 -19.51
C SER A 137 -9.43 -8.71 -20.33
N LEU A 138 -9.25 -7.60 -19.62
CA LEU A 138 -8.65 -6.39 -20.17
C LEU A 138 -7.26 -6.67 -20.76
N LEU A 139 -6.40 -7.41 -20.03
CA LEU A 139 -5.07 -7.78 -20.53
C LEU A 139 -5.15 -8.64 -21.80
N SER A 140 -6.08 -9.60 -21.86
CA SER A 140 -6.27 -10.45 -23.04
C SER A 140 -6.65 -9.62 -24.28
N ALA A 141 -7.50 -8.60 -24.13
CA ALA A 141 -7.86 -7.70 -25.22
C ALA A 141 -6.69 -6.83 -25.68
N LEU A 142 -5.90 -6.29 -24.75
CA LEU A 142 -4.72 -5.48 -25.04
C LEU A 142 -3.61 -6.30 -25.71
N LYS A 143 -3.37 -7.54 -25.25
CA LYS A 143 -2.42 -8.49 -25.87
C LYS A 143 -2.83 -8.86 -27.30
N THR A 144 -4.13 -9.08 -27.54
CA THR A 144 -4.65 -9.43 -28.88
C THR A 144 -4.38 -8.32 -29.90
N LYS A 145 -4.41 -7.05 -29.45
CA LYS A 145 -4.08 -5.89 -30.28
C LYS A 145 -2.57 -5.63 -30.41
N GLY A 146 -1.74 -6.37 -29.67
CA GLY A 146 -0.30 -6.15 -29.63
C GLY A 146 0.12 -4.89 -28.88
N TRP A 147 -0.73 -4.36 -28.00
CA TRP A 147 -0.50 -3.07 -27.31
C TRP A 147 0.16 -3.19 -25.94
N ALA A 148 -0.01 -4.31 -25.24
CA ALA A 148 0.53 -4.50 -23.89
C ALA A 148 1.15 -5.90 -23.71
N THR A 149 2.10 -5.99 -22.79
CA THR A 149 2.80 -7.23 -22.43
C THR A 149 2.38 -7.74 -21.05
N SER A 150 2.13 -6.83 -20.11
CA SER A 150 1.69 -7.12 -18.75
C SER A 150 0.65 -6.09 -18.29
N LEU A 151 -0.17 -6.45 -17.31
CA LEU A 151 -1.04 -5.54 -16.58
C LEU A 151 -1.08 -5.98 -15.13
N SER A 152 -0.88 -5.03 -14.21
CA SER A 152 -1.11 -5.24 -12.79
C SER A 152 -2.09 -4.17 -12.29
N ALA A 153 -2.96 -4.56 -11.37
CA ALA A 153 -3.92 -3.66 -10.77
C ALA A 153 -4.01 -3.94 -9.28
N GLY A 154 -4.04 -2.92 -8.43
CA GLY A 154 -4.20 -3.14 -7.00
C GLY A 154 -3.97 -1.93 -6.11
N PRO A 155 -4.22 -2.09 -4.80
CA PRO A 155 -3.80 -1.12 -3.81
C PRO A 155 -2.27 -0.98 -3.83
N CYS A 156 -1.76 0.25 -3.93
CA CYS A 156 -0.32 0.52 -4.00
C CYS A 156 0.20 1.13 -2.69
N LEU A 157 -0.34 2.28 -2.30
CA LEU A 157 -0.06 2.93 -1.03
C LEU A 157 -1.27 2.79 -0.11
N GLU A 158 -1.04 2.25 1.07
CA GLU A 158 -2.05 2.17 2.15
C GLU A 158 -1.53 3.00 3.32
N THR A 159 -2.19 4.12 3.58
CA THR A 159 -1.86 5.00 4.71
C THR A 159 -3.01 4.98 5.72
N THR A 160 -2.89 5.76 6.79
CA THR A 160 -3.98 5.89 7.75
C THR A 160 -5.05 6.89 7.33
N SER A 161 -4.80 7.71 6.32
CA SER A 161 -5.72 8.76 5.87
C SER A 161 -6.28 8.51 4.47
N PHE A 162 -5.47 7.93 3.58
CA PHE A 162 -5.86 7.61 2.20
C PHE A 162 -5.16 6.37 1.69
N ASP A 163 -5.73 5.77 0.66
CA ASP A 163 -5.07 4.75 -0.13
C ASP A 163 -4.93 5.19 -1.58
N THR A 164 -4.15 4.43 -2.36
CA THR A 164 -4.11 4.55 -3.81
C THR A 164 -4.40 3.20 -4.44
N PHE A 165 -5.14 3.24 -5.55
CA PHE A 165 -5.34 2.10 -6.43
C PHE A 165 -4.68 2.41 -7.75
N ASP A 166 -3.83 1.52 -8.22
CA ASP A 166 -3.06 1.72 -9.44
C ASP A 166 -3.39 0.62 -10.45
N VAL A 167 -3.47 1.00 -11.72
CA VAL A 167 -3.44 0.09 -12.86
C VAL A 167 -2.19 0.42 -13.66
N VAL A 168 -1.27 -0.52 -13.73
CA VAL A 168 0.03 -0.37 -14.38
C VAL A 168 0.10 -1.34 -15.55
N ILE A 169 0.37 -0.80 -16.73
CA ILE A 169 0.38 -1.53 -17.99
C ILE A 169 1.75 -1.34 -18.66
N ASP A 170 2.45 -2.45 -18.90
CA ASP A 170 3.69 -2.42 -19.67
C ASP A 170 3.35 -2.48 -21.17
N LEU A 171 3.69 -1.42 -21.88
CA LEU A 171 3.32 -1.19 -23.27
C LEU A 171 4.35 -1.75 -24.24
N THR A 172 3.90 -2.17 -25.41
CA THR A 172 4.75 -2.39 -26.57
C THR A 172 5.09 -1.07 -27.24
N GLU A 173 5.99 -1.09 -28.23
CA GLU A 173 6.26 0.08 -29.07
C GLU A 173 5.01 0.59 -29.79
N GLU A 174 4.17 -0.33 -30.25
CA GLU A 174 2.88 0.00 -30.85
C GLU A 174 1.92 0.57 -29.81
N GLY A 175 1.84 -0.03 -28.62
CA GLY A 175 0.92 0.40 -27.56
C GLY A 175 1.13 1.83 -27.09
N VAL A 176 2.34 2.36 -27.18
CA VAL A 176 2.63 3.78 -26.88
C VAL A 176 1.85 4.73 -27.79
N GLN A 177 1.57 4.33 -29.03
CA GLN A 177 0.84 5.14 -30.00
C GLN A 177 -0.69 5.13 -29.78
N HIS A 178 -1.19 4.22 -28.96
CA HIS A 178 -2.62 4.01 -28.68
C HIS A 178 -2.96 4.28 -27.20
N GLU A 179 -2.23 5.19 -26.55
CA GLU A 179 -2.39 5.47 -25.12
C GLU A 179 -3.83 5.83 -24.75
N ASP A 180 -4.48 6.70 -25.52
CA ASP A 180 -5.83 7.18 -25.25
C ASP A 180 -6.87 6.05 -25.40
N GLU A 181 -6.70 5.17 -26.38
CA GLU A 181 -7.53 3.98 -26.57
C GLU A 181 -7.35 2.98 -25.42
N ILE A 182 -6.12 2.79 -24.94
CA ILE A 182 -5.84 1.92 -23.79
C ILE A 182 -6.51 2.48 -22.53
N ILE A 183 -6.41 3.79 -22.31
CA ILE A 183 -7.10 4.47 -21.19
C ILE A 183 -8.61 4.26 -21.32
N ALA A 184 -9.19 4.47 -22.51
CA ALA A 184 -10.62 4.25 -22.75
C ALA A 184 -11.04 2.80 -22.44
N MET A 185 -10.25 1.81 -22.86
CA MET A 185 -10.49 0.39 -22.57
C MET A 185 -10.47 0.09 -21.07
N VAL A 186 -9.56 0.72 -20.31
CA VAL A 186 -9.55 0.59 -18.84
C VAL A 186 -10.86 1.12 -18.25
N PHE A 187 -11.31 2.31 -18.67
CA PHE A 187 -12.57 2.89 -18.18
C PHE A 187 -13.82 2.12 -18.66
N ASP A 188 -13.80 1.55 -19.86
CA ASP A 188 -14.86 0.64 -20.33
C ASP A 188 -14.95 -0.60 -19.43
N TYR A 189 -13.81 -1.19 -19.07
CA TYR A 189 -13.78 -2.35 -18.18
C TYR A 189 -14.28 -2.01 -16.77
N LEU A 190 -13.90 -0.85 -16.23
CA LEU A 190 -14.42 -0.37 -14.94
C LEU A 190 -15.95 -0.15 -14.98
N ARG A 191 -16.47 0.40 -16.09
CA ARG A 191 -17.92 0.55 -16.29
C ARG A 191 -18.65 -0.79 -16.40
N LEU A 192 -18.01 -1.78 -17.03
CA LEU A 192 -18.55 -3.14 -17.08
C LEU A 192 -18.68 -3.73 -15.67
N ILE A 193 -17.64 -3.61 -14.83
CA ILE A 193 -17.69 -4.03 -13.42
C ILE A 193 -18.83 -3.32 -12.68
N GLN A 194 -18.97 -2.01 -12.89
CA GLN A 194 -20.03 -1.23 -12.25
C GLN A 194 -21.44 -1.68 -12.70
N LYS A 195 -21.61 -2.01 -13.98
CA LYS A 195 -22.89 -2.44 -14.57
C LYS A 195 -23.31 -3.82 -14.06
N GLU A 196 -22.39 -4.78 -14.06
CA GLU A 196 -22.66 -6.15 -13.60
C GLU A 196 -22.77 -6.23 -12.07
N GLY A 197 -22.15 -5.29 -11.36
CA GLY A 197 -22.17 -5.23 -9.91
C GLY A 197 -21.28 -6.29 -9.25
N ILE A 198 -21.32 -6.33 -7.92
CA ILE A 198 -20.52 -7.28 -7.13
C ILE A 198 -21.14 -8.67 -7.21
N GLN A 199 -20.35 -9.62 -7.66
CA GLN A 199 -20.71 -11.03 -7.76
C GLN A 199 -20.17 -11.80 -6.55
N GLU A 200 -21.07 -12.39 -5.77
CA GLU A 200 -20.74 -13.11 -4.53
C GLU A 200 -19.86 -14.35 -4.77
N TRP A 201 -20.06 -15.04 -5.90
CA TRP A 201 -19.27 -16.22 -6.24
C TRP A 201 -17.78 -15.87 -6.44
N ILE A 202 -17.47 -14.70 -7.02
CA ILE A 202 -16.09 -14.21 -7.22
C ILE A 202 -15.45 -13.92 -5.86
N TYR A 203 -16.20 -13.29 -4.95
CA TYR A 203 -15.71 -13.03 -3.60
C TYR A 203 -15.43 -14.34 -2.85
N THR A 204 -16.31 -15.33 -3.00
CA THR A 204 -16.15 -16.65 -2.40
C THR A 204 -14.95 -17.39 -2.97
N GLU A 205 -14.69 -17.29 -4.27
CA GLU A 205 -13.52 -17.84 -4.92
C GLU A 205 -12.23 -17.22 -4.38
N ILE A 206 -12.15 -15.88 -4.36
CA ILE A 206 -11.02 -15.14 -3.77
C ILE A 206 -10.76 -15.57 -2.33
N LYS A 207 -11.82 -15.67 -1.53
CA LYS A 207 -11.73 -16.12 -0.14
C LYS A 207 -11.19 -17.54 -0.03
N THR A 208 -11.68 -18.45 -0.87
CA THR A 208 -11.25 -19.87 -0.86
C THR A 208 -9.77 -20.01 -1.21
N VAL A 209 -9.28 -19.24 -2.18
CA VAL A 209 -7.85 -19.19 -2.52
C VAL A 209 -7.05 -18.67 -1.34
N ALA A 210 -7.44 -17.54 -0.73
CA ALA A 210 -6.75 -16.96 0.41
C ALA A 210 -6.73 -17.90 1.64
N ASP A 211 -7.85 -18.59 1.93
CA ASP A 211 -7.95 -19.58 3.01
C ASP A 211 -7.03 -20.78 2.76
N THR A 212 -6.92 -21.21 1.50
CA THR A 212 -6.02 -22.29 1.09
C THR A 212 -4.56 -21.88 1.24
N GLU A 213 -4.19 -20.70 0.73
CA GLU A 213 -2.84 -20.14 0.88
C GLU A 213 -2.44 -20.00 2.35
N PHE A 214 -3.36 -19.56 3.21
CA PHE A 214 -3.09 -19.45 4.65
C PHE A 214 -2.92 -20.82 5.30
N ARG A 215 -3.78 -21.79 4.97
CA ARG A 215 -3.74 -23.15 5.54
C ARG A 215 -2.46 -23.90 5.18
N PHE A 216 -1.96 -23.70 3.96
CA PHE A 216 -0.75 -24.34 3.45
C PHE A 216 0.46 -23.41 3.45
N LEU A 217 0.41 -22.34 4.25
CA LEU A 217 1.51 -21.39 4.35
C LEU A 217 2.78 -22.10 4.85
N GLU A 218 3.85 -22.01 4.05
CA GLU A 218 5.13 -22.59 4.41
C GLU A 218 5.75 -21.87 5.61
N ARG A 219 6.58 -22.60 6.37
CA ARG A 219 7.31 -22.03 7.49
C ARG A 219 8.27 -20.96 6.99
N GLU A 220 7.98 -19.72 7.37
CA GLU A 220 8.81 -18.57 7.07
C GLU A 220 10.07 -18.54 7.96
N ASP A 221 11.15 -17.94 7.44
CA ASP A 221 12.32 -17.60 8.22
C ASP A 221 11.94 -16.74 9.45
N PRO A 222 12.46 -17.04 10.67
CA PRO A 222 12.06 -16.34 11.89
C PRO A 222 12.21 -14.82 11.85
N VAL A 223 13.25 -14.29 11.18
CA VAL A 223 13.48 -12.85 11.08
C VAL A 223 12.44 -12.21 10.17
N LYS A 224 12.14 -12.85 9.03
CA LYS A 224 11.08 -12.40 8.13
C LYS A 224 9.71 -12.43 8.81
N LEU A 225 9.41 -13.50 9.54
CA LEU A 225 8.17 -13.66 10.30
C LEU A 225 8.01 -12.55 11.34
N ALA A 226 9.03 -12.32 12.18
CA ALA A 226 9.01 -11.30 13.21
C ALA A 226 8.79 -9.89 12.61
N ARG A 227 9.49 -9.58 11.52
CA ARG A 227 9.35 -8.31 10.80
C ARG A 227 7.96 -8.13 10.17
N ARG A 228 7.37 -9.20 9.65
CA ARG A 228 6.03 -9.15 9.01
C ARG A 228 4.93 -8.98 10.04
N LEU A 229 5.04 -9.63 11.21
CA LEU A 229 4.02 -9.61 12.25
C LEU A 229 4.13 -8.41 13.19
N SER A 230 5.32 -7.84 13.39
CA SER A 230 5.49 -6.72 14.33
C SER A 230 4.52 -5.55 14.12
N PRO A 231 4.25 -5.04 12.90
CA PRO A 231 3.34 -3.90 12.74
C PRO A 231 1.84 -4.27 12.84
N VAL A 232 1.48 -5.56 12.84
CA VAL A 232 0.09 -6.01 12.75
C VAL A 232 -0.80 -5.51 13.90
N PRO A 233 -0.36 -5.54 15.18
CA PRO A 233 -1.16 -5.04 16.31
C PRO A 233 -1.44 -3.53 16.23
N LEU A 234 -0.54 -2.75 15.62
CA LEU A 234 -0.77 -1.32 15.36
C LEU A 234 -1.61 -1.09 14.11
N LYS A 235 -1.77 -2.13 13.27
CA LYS A 235 -2.48 -2.05 11.99
C LYS A 235 -3.94 -2.40 12.05
N PHE A 236 -4.30 -3.40 12.85
CA PHE A 236 -5.65 -3.89 12.94
C PHE A 236 -6.04 -3.99 14.41
N GLN A 237 -7.17 -3.38 14.78
CA GLN A 237 -7.77 -3.68 16.07
C GLN A 237 -8.30 -5.11 16.01
N MET A 238 -7.59 -6.03 16.66
CA MET A 238 -8.05 -7.39 16.86
C MET A 238 -9.07 -7.39 18.00
N ASN A 239 -10.31 -6.99 17.70
CA ASN A 239 -11.47 -7.30 18.53
C ASN A 239 -11.99 -8.70 18.18
#